data_AF-A0AAD0YAU1-F1
#
_entry.id   AF-A0AAD0YAU1-F1
#
_cell.length_a   1.000
_cell.length_b   1.000
_cell.length_c   1.000
_cell.angle_alpha   90.00
_cell.angle_beta   90.00
_cell.angle_gamma   90.00
#
_symmetry.space_group_name_H-M   'P 1'
#
loop_
_entity.id
_entity.type
_entity.pdbx_description
1 polymer ?
#
loop_
_entity_poly.entity_id
_entity_poly.type
_entity_poly.pdbx_seq_one_letter_code
_entity_poly.pdbx_strand_id
1 'polypeptide(L)'
;MTDKSLQSLIDNLNSGNTESYLIFRRPLNQYVDFAKIWIEKPTANDNVTSSDGPDHFYLIKNNEGVFVATVYDMRRDLHWFVLPQYRGKGHLTQSMKTTIIPHLFLSRDQQRITIDEMQIGPLNFKASQKVALDLGFIKSEEKDYILLKDHSTKEILNTGENSELTTERVGELRKQINFLARSLWAIQTEIEMGYGKTEYSEELQKLVRQIKNHTWKIEDFWYSSGRESER
;
A
#
# COMPACT_ATOMS: atom_id res chain seq x y z
N MET A 1 0.04 13.23 1.58
CA MET A 1 0.38 13.48 0.16
C MET A 1 -0.48 14.59 -0.40
N THR A 2 0.01 15.34 -1.38
CA THR A 2 -0.74 16.41 -2.08
C THR A 2 -1.22 15.95 -3.45
N ASP A 3 -2.19 16.66 -4.05
CA ASP A 3 -2.65 16.40 -5.42
C ASP A 3 -1.51 16.41 -6.44
N LYS A 4 -0.53 17.32 -6.29
CA LYS A 4 0.64 17.39 -7.17
C LYS A 4 1.51 16.13 -7.08
N SER A 5 1.70 15.60 -5.87
CA SER A 5 2.44 14.34 -5.69
C SER A 5 1.68 13.13 -6.25
N LEU A 6 0.35 13.10 -6.11
CA LEU A 6 -0.48 12.03 -6.68
C LEU A 6 -0.54 12.08 -8.20
N GLN A 7 -0.57 13.28 -8.78
CA GLN A 7 -0.44 13.47 -10.21
C GLN A 7 0.92 12.95 -10.71
N SER A 8 2.01 13.35 -10.05
CA SER A 8 3.36 12.89 -10.42
C SER A 8 3.49 11.37 -10.34
N LEU A 9 2.86 10.74 -9.34
CA LEU A 9 2.79 9.27 -9.23
C LEU A 9 2.09 8.65 -10.43
N ILE A 10 0.91 9.16 -10.83
CA ILE A 10 0.17 8.65 -12.00
C ILE A 10 0.98 8.85 -13.29
N ASP A 11 1.60 10.01 -13.46
CA ASP A 11 2.39 10.33 -14.66
C ASP A 11 3.63 9.41 -14.76
N ASN A 12 4.29 9.11 -13.64
CA ASN A 12 5.41 8.17 -13.57
C ASN A 12 4.97 6.73 -13.84
N LEU A 13 3.82 6.31 -13.31
CA LEU A 13 3.22 4.99 -13.60
C LEU A 13 2.92 4.81 -15.09
N ASN A 14 2.37 5.84 -15.74
CA ASN A 14 2.01 5.79 -17.16
C ASN A 14 3.22 5.90 -18.10
N SER A 15 4.28 6.61 -17.68
CA SER A 15 5.51 6.75 -18.47
C SER A 15 6.53 5.62 -18.23
N GLY A 16 6.32 4.77 -17.21
CA GLY A 16 7.26 3.74 -16.80
C GLY A 16 8.44 4.26 -15.97
N ASN A 17 8.48 5.56 -15.65
CA ASN A 17 9.53 6.19 -14.85
C ASN A 17 9.34 5.97 -13.34
N THR A 18 9.34 4.71 -12.91
CA THR A 18 9.06 4.32 -11.52
C THR A 18 10.32 3.94 -10.72
N GLU A 19 11.52 4.28 -11.22
CA GLU A 19 12.78 3.86 -10.60
C GLU A 19 13.00 4.42 -9.19
N SER A 20 12.42 5.57 -8.88
CA SER A 20 12.47 6.18 -7.53
C SER A 20 11.54 5.47 -6.53
N TYR A 21 10.55 4.71 -7.02
CA TYR A 21 9.54 4.07 -6.19
C TYR A 21 9.81 2.57 -6.04
N LEU A 22 9.43 1.99 -4.90
CA LEU A 22 9.27 0.55 -4.78
C LEU A 22 7.78 0.23 -4.75
N ILE A 23 7.28 -0.28 -5.89
CA ILE A 23 5.85 -0.48 -6.12
C ILE A 23 5.55 -1.98 -6.13
N PHE A 24 4.69 -2.43 -5.22
CA PHE A 24 4.14 -3.77 -5.22
C PHE A 24 2.65 -3.69 -5.53
N ARG A 25 2.19 -4.34 -6.59
CA ARG A 25 0.78 -4.27 -7.05
C ARG A 25 0.12 -5.63 -7.04
N ARG A 26 -1.19 -5.61 -6.84
CA ARG A 26 -2.11 -6.73 -6.94
C ARG A 26 -3.35 -6.27 -7.70
N PRO A 27 -3.65 -6.80 -8.90
CA PRO A 27 -4.90 -6.48 -9.59
C PRO A 27 -6.09 -6.95 -8.74
N LEU A 28 -7.05 -6.05 -8.52
CA LEU A 28 -8.37 -6.43 -7.99
C LEU A 28 -9.31 -6.76 -9.15
N ASN A 29 -9.20 -6.01 -10.25
CA ASN A 29 -9.82 -6.34 -11.53
C ASN A 29 -9.06 -5.63 -12.66
N GLN A 30 -9.57 -5.68 -13.89
CA GLN A 30 -8.97 -5.02 -15.05
C GLN A 30 -8.81 -3.48 -14.91
N TYR A 31 -9.58 -2.84 -14.02
CA TYR A 31 -9.61 -1.39 -13.83
C TYR A 31 -8.93 -0.92 -12.55
N VAL A 32 -8.74 -1.77 -11.54
CA VAL A 32 -8.23 -1.36 -10.23
C VAL A 32 -7.11 -2.28 -9.78
N ASP A 33 -5.95 -1.69 -9.51
CA ASP A 33 -4.83 -2.36 -8.84
C ASP A 33 -4.73 -1.87 -7.40
N PHE A 34 -4.70 -2.77 -6.43
CA PHE A 34 -4.26 -2.45 -5.08
C PHE A 34 -2.73 -2.42 -5.04
N ALA A 35 -2.13 -1.40 -4.44
CA ALA A 35 -0.69 -1.21 -4.40
C ALA A 35 -0.18 -0.84 -3.02
N LYS A 36 1.02 -1.34 -2.70
CA LYS A 36 1.86 -0.87 -1.60
C LYS A 36 3.07 -0.19 -2.20
N ILE A 37 3.24 1.09 -1.94
CA ILE A 37 4.25 1.93 -2.59
C ILE A 37 5.12 2.56 -1.53
N TRP A 38 6.44 2.33 -1.63
CA TRP A 38 7.42 3.17 -0.97
C TRP A 38 7.71 4.36 -1.87
N ILE A 39 7.27 5.55 -1.45
CA ILE A 39 7.52 6.81 -2.15
C ILE A 39 9.02 7.12 -2.16
N GLU A 40 9.70 6.76 -1.08
CA GLU A 40 11.15 6.79 -0.95
C GLU A 40 11.62 5.37 -0.63
N LYS A 41 12.56 4.84 -1.42
CA LYS A 41 13.10 3.50 -1.18
C LYS A 41 13.92 3.51 0.11
N PRO A 42 13.75 2.54 1.01
CA PRO A 42 14.56 2.44 2.21
C PRO A 42 16.06 2.35 1.87
N THR A 43 16.88 3.12 2.57
CA THR A 43 18.33 3.15 2.43
C THR A 43 19.05 2.98 3.75
N ALA A 44 20.33 2.61 3.71
CA ALA A 44 21.15 2.49 4.92
C ALA A 44 21.45 3.84 5.60
N ASN A 45 21.16 4.96 4.93
CA ASN A 45 21.41 6.32 5.42
C ASN A 45 20.14 7.01 5.92
N ASP A 46 19.00 6.30 5.98
CA ASP A 46 17.75 6.87 6.45
C ASP A 46 17.86 7.23 7.94
N ASN A 47 17.27 8.37 8.32
CA ASN A 47 17.16 8.73 9.73
C ASN A 47 16.16 7.79 10.43
N VAL A 48 16.37 7.55 11.72
CA VAL A 48 15.41 6.79 12.53
C VAL A 48 14.10 7.58 12.65
N THR A 49 13.02 7.04 12.08
CA THR A 49 11.68 7.62 12.19
C THR A 49 10.71 6.66 12.90
N SER A 50 9.51 7.13 13.21
CA SER A 50 8.47 6.32 13.84
C SER A 50 7.47 5.71 12.84
N SER A 51 7.65 5.94 11.53
CA SER A 51 6.70 5.56 10.49
C SER A 51 7.42 4.96 9.28
N ASP A 52 7.62 3.64 9.31
CA ASP A 52 8.56 2.97 8.39
C ASP A 52 7.86 1.93 7.48
N GLY A 53 6.72 2.29 6.89
CA GLY A 53 5.93 1.38 6.07
C GLY A 53 5.60 1.95 4.69
N PRO A 54 5.24 1.07 3.73
CA PRO A 54 4.71 1.53 2.45
C PRO A 54 3.34 2.18 2.62
N ASP A 55 3.07 3.15 1.77
CA ASP A 55 1.77 3.76 1.60
C ASP A 55 0.85 2.84 0.78
N HIS A 56 -0.45 2.86 1.06
CA HIS A 56 -1.44 1.99 0.41
C HIS A 56 -2.23 2.78 -0.62
N PHE A 57 -2.36 2.25 -1.84
CA PHE A 57 -3.07 2.90 -2.94
C PHE A 57 -4.02 1.95 -3.64
N TYR A 58 -5.06 2.53 -4.22
CA TYR A 58 -5.82 1.93 -5.31
C TYR A 58 -5.54 2.74 -6.57
N LEU A 59 -4.92 2.10 -7.57
CA LEU A 59 -4.58 2.69 -8.85
C LEU A 59 -5.68 2.34 -9.85
N ILE A 60 -6.31 3.35 -10.45
CA ILE A 60 -7.48 3.18 -11.32
C ILE A 60 -7.09 3.42 -12.77
N LYS A 61 -7.42 2.45 -13.63
CA LYS A 61 -7.19 2.44 -15.07
C LYS A 61 -8.46 2.75 -15.85
N ASN A 62 -8.29 3.35 -17.04
CA ASN A 62 -9.35 3.43 -18.04
C ASN A 62 -9.43 2.12 -18.87
N ASN A 63 -10.29 2.10 -19.89
CA ASN A 63 -10.45 0.94 -20.79
C ASN A 63 -9.23 0.64 -21.66
N GLU A 64 -8.31 1.58 -21.79
CA GLU A 64 -7.07 1.45 -22.55
C GLU A 64 -5.90 0.98 -21.67
N GLY A 65 -6.15 0.74 -20.37
CA GLY A 65 -5.12 0.33 -19.40
C GLY A 65 -4.27 1.49 -18.86
N VAL A 66 -4.60 2.74 -19.18
CA VAL A 66 -3.89 3.94 -18.70
C VAL A 66 -4.38 4.29 -17.30
N PHE A 67 -3.48 4.58 -16.36
CA PHE A 67 -3.85 5.05 -15.02
C PHE A 67 -4.40 6.47 -15.08
N VAL A 68 -5.62 6.67 -14.56
CA VAL A 68 -6.37 7.94 -14.65
C VAL A 68 -6.76 8.53 -13.30
N ALA A 69 -6.77 7.72 -12.25
CA ALA A 69 -7.09 8.15 -10.90
C ALA A 69 -6.35 7.28 -9.87
N THR A 70 -6.24 7.79 -8.65
CA THR A 70 -5.67 7.08 -7.52
C THR A 70 -6.46 7.37 -6.26
N VAL A 71 -6.52 6.40 -5.35
CA VAL A 71 -7.06 6.57 -3.99
C VAL A 71 -5.97 6.17 -3.01
N TYR A 72 -5.47 7.15 -2.27
CA TYR A 72 -4.51 6.96 -1.19
C TYR A 72 -5.26 6.57 0.10
N ASP A 73 -4.99 5.38 0.60
CA ASP A 73 -5.59 4.83 1.84
C ASP A 73 -4.67 5.10 3.03
N MET A 74 -5.04 6.12 3.83
CA MET A 74 -4.35 6.49 5.06
C MET A 74 -4.84 5.67 6.26
N ARG A 75 -5.48 4.51 6.02
CA ARG A 75 -6.19 3.62 6.97
C ARG A 75 -7.43 4.23 7.62
N ARG A 76 -7.31 5.44 8.14
CA ARG A 76 -8.40 6.16 8.80
C ARG A 76 -9.09 7.18 7.90
N ASP A 77 -8.48 7.48 6.75
CA ASP A 77 -8.94 8.52 5.85
C ASP A 77 -8.58 8.14 4.41
N LEU A 78 -9.30 8.69 3.44
CA LEU A 78 -9.03 8.48 2.02
C LEU A 78 -8.70 9.81 1.35
N HIS A 79 -7.69 9.81 0.48
CA HIS A 79 -7.45 10.92 -0.42
C HIS A 79 -7.50 10.43 -1.86
N TRP A 80 -8.52 10.84 -2.61
CA TRP A 80 -8.60 10.51 -4.02
C TRP A 80 -8.12 11.65 -4.91
N PHE A 81 -7.56 11.30 -6.06
CA PHE A 81 -7.19 12.23 -7.10
C PHE A 81 -7.54 11.66 -8.47
N VAL A 82 -8.04 12.52 -9.36
CA VAL A 82 -8.38 12.18 -10.75
C VAL A 82 -7.69 13.19 -11.66
N LEU A 83 -6.97 12.68 -12.65
CA LEU A 83 -6.34 13.50 -13.69
C LEU A 83 -7.39 14.42 -14.36
N PRO A 84 -7.12 15.72 -14.53
CA PRO A 84 -8.10 16.70 -15.00
C PRO A 84 -8.89 16.28 -16.26
N GLN A 85 -8.20 15.73 -17.26
CA GLN A 85 -8.76 15.30 -18.54
C GLN A 85 -9.66 14.03 -18.45
N TYR A 86 -9.70 13.39 -17.28
CA TYR A 86 -10.53 12.21 -17.01
C TYR A 86 -11.63 12.47 -15.96
N ARG A 87 -11.74 13.71 -15.46
CA ARG A 87 -12.81 14.09 -14.51
C ARG A 87 -14.18 14.04 -15.17
N GLY A 88 -15.21 13.74 -14.37
CA GLY A 88 -16.60 13.65 -14.85
C GLY A 88 -16.93 12.41 -15.68
N LYS A 89 -15.96 11.51 -15.92
CA LYS A 89 -16.15 10.27 -16.72
C LYS A 89 -16.54 9.05 -15.89
N GLY A 90 -16.77 9.20 -14.58
CA GLY A 90 -17.23 8.13 -13.69
C GLY A 90 -16.17 7.10 -13.25
N HIS A 91 -14.92 7.18 -13.74
CA HIS A 91 -13.85 6.21 -13.39
C HIS A 91 -13.66 6.03 -11.88
N LEU A 92 -13.57 7.14 -11.13
CA LEU A 92 -13.41 7.10 -9.68
C LEU A 92 -14.63 6.50 -8.98
N THR A 93 -15.83 7.08 -9.19
CA THR A 93 -17.05 6.66 -8.50
C THR A 93 -17.38 5.19 -8.77
N GLN A 94 -17.24 4.74 -10.02
CA GLN A 94 -17.51 3.35 -10.37
C GLN A 94 -16.51 2.38 -9.70
N SER A 95 -15.22 2.71 -9.72
CA SER A 95 -14.18 1.91 -9.08
C SER A 95 -14.33 1.88 -7.56
N MET A 96 -14.69 3.02 -6.96
CA MET A 96 -14.99 3.15 -5.54
C MET A 96 -16.14 2.23 -5.14
N LYS A 97 -17.28 2.35 -5.83
CA LYS A 97 -18.50 1.61 -5.51
C LYS A 97 -18.36 0.09 -5.67
N THR A 98 -17.72 -0.35 -6.76
CA THR A 98 -17.74 -1.78 -7.13
C THR A 98 -16.54 -2.57 -6.67
N THR A 99 -15.44 -1.90 -6.30
CA THR A 99 -14.16 -2.59 -6.02
C THR A 99 -13.50 -2.07 -4.74
N ILE A 100 -13.23 -0.76 -4.65
CA ILE A 100 -12.39 -0.22 -3.58
C ILE A 100 -13.10 -0.27 -2.23
N ILE A 101 -14.34 0.21 -2.14
CA ILE A 101 -15.12 0.17 -0.89
C ILE A 101 -15.34 -1.27 -0.40
N PRO A 102 -15.82 -2.21 -1.24
CA PRO A 102 -15.90 -3.63 -0.85
C PRO A 102 -14.57 -4.19 -0.34
N HIS A 103 -13.46 -3.88 -1.01
CA HIS A 103 -12.13 -4.33 -0.62
C HIS A 103 -11.65 -3.71 0.71
N LEU A 104 -11.88 -2.41 0.93
CA LEU A 104 -11.58 -1.75 2.21
C LEU A 104 -12.27 -2.47 3.36
N PHE A 105 -13.57 -2.78 3.19
CA PHE A 105 -14.40 -3.42 4.20
C PHE A 105 -14.08 -4.90 4.47
N LEU A 106 -13.10 -5.49 3.79
CA LEU A 106 -12.54 -6.80 4.19
C LEU A 106 -11.80 -6.73 5.53
N SER A 107 -11.28 -5.56 5.90
CA SER A 107 -10.38 -5.38 7.04
C SER A 107 -10.84 -4.36 8.06
N ARG A 108 -11.93 -3.64 7.78
CA ARG A 108 -12.49 -2.59 8.63
C ARG A 108 -14.01 -2.51 8.47
N ASP A 109 -14.69 -1.95 9.44
CA ASP A 109 -16.16 -1.81 9.41
C ASP A 109 -16.63 -0.37 9.14
N GLN A 110 -15.68 0.56 9.01
CA GLN A 110 -15.97 1.95 8.68
C GLN A 110 -14.84 2.58 7.86
N GLN A 111 -15.20 3.58 7.07
CA GLN A 111 -14.26 4.42 6.35
C GLN A 111 -14.67 5.89 6.48
N ARG A 112 -13.70 6.75 6.76
CA ARG A 112 -13.88 8.21 6.77
C ARG A 112 -13.21 8.84 5.55
N ILE A 113 -13.76 9.96 5.11
CA ILE A 113 -13.09 10.90 4.22
C ILE A 113 -13.23 12.32 4.76
N THR A 114 -12.13 13.07 4.79
CA THR A 114 -12.13 14.51 5.06
C THR A 114 -12.08 15.29 3.74
N ILE A 115 -13.03 16.21 3.55
CA ILE A 115 -13.12 17.07 2.35
C ILE A 115 -13.14 18.53 2.83
N ASP A 116 -11.99 19.20 2.70
CA ASP A 116 -11.80 20.56 3.21
C ASP A 116 -11.82 21.60 2.07
N GLU A 117 -12.88 22.41 2.00
CA GLU A 117 -13.03 23.46 0.98
C GLU A 117 -11.85 24.44 0.94
N MET A 118 -11.25 24.76 2.08
CA MET A 118 -10.12 25.69 2.13
C MET A 118 -8.86 25.11 1.49
N GLN A 119 -8.71 23.78 1.48
CA GLN A 119 -7.54 23.10 0.92
C GLN A 119 -7.69 22.80 -0.56
N ILE A 120 -8.87 22.35 -1.00
CA ILE A 120 -9.10 21.90 -2.38
C ILE A 120 -9.84 22.93 -3.24
N GLY A 121 -10.36 23.99 -2.64
CA GLY A 121 -11.12 25.04 -3.31
C GLY A 121 -12.58 24.65 -3.59
N PRO A 122 -13.44 25.64 -3.87
CA PRO A 122 -14.90 25.46 -3.89
C PRO A 122 -15.38 24.50 -4.99
N LEU A 123 -14.72 24.50 -6.15
CA LEU A 123 -15.09 23.62 -7.26
C LEU A 123 -14.78 22.15 -6.95
N ASN A 124 -13.58 21.86 -6.45
CA ASN A 124 -13.21 20.49 -6.07
C ASN A 124 -13.97 20.04 -4.83
N PHE A 125 -14.27 20.94 -3.88
CA PHE A 125 -15.12 20.65 -2.74
C PHE A 125 -16.48 20.13 -3.17
N LYS A 126 -17.20 20.88 -4.02
CA LYS A 126 -18.51 20.45 -4.52
C LYS A 126 -18.44 19.12 -5.26
N ALA A 127 -17.40 18.92 -6.08
CA ALA A 127 -17.21 17.68 -6.83
C ALA A 127 -16.94 16.48 -5.91
N SER A 128 -15.98 16.60 -4.98
CA SER A 128 -15.65 15.55 -4.01
C SER A 128 -16.79 15.25 -3.05
N GLN A 129 -17.49 16.29 -2.57
CA GLN A 129 -18.68 16.13 -1.74
C GLN A 129 -19.75 15.33 -2.47
N LYS A 130 -20.04 15.67 -3.73
CA LYS A 130 -21.01 14.92 -4.54
C LYS A 130 -20.61 13.45 -4.67
N VAL A 131 -19.33 13.17 -4.97
CA VAL A 131 -18.82 11.79 -5.06
C VAL A 131 -18.98 11.05 -3.73
N ALA A 132 -18.64 11.67 -2.60
CA ALA A 132 -18.80 11.03 -1.28
C ALA A 132 -20.26 10.67 -0.99
N LEU A 133 -21.19 11.59 -1.25
CA LEU A 133 -22.62 11.37 -1.05
C LEU A 133 -23.17 10.28 -2.00
N ASP A 134 -22.75 10.30 -3.27
CA ASP A 134 -23.15 9.29 -4.28
C ASP A 134 -22.64 7.88 -3.92
N LEU A 135 -21.53 7.80 -3.17
CA LEU A 135 -20.97 6.56 -2.63
C LEU A 135 -21.60 6.11 -1.31
N GLY A 136 -22.55 6.89 -0.77
CA GLY A 136 -23.25 6.58 0.47
C GLY A 136 -22.57 7.07 1.75
N PHE A 137 -21.50 7.87 1.65
CA PHE A 137 -20.95 8.50 2.84
C PHE A 137 -21.94 9.51 3.40
N ILE A 138 -22.09 9.52 4.72
CA ILE A 138 -22.96 10.43 5.46
C ILE A 138 -22.09 11.52 6.09
N LYS A 139 -22.51 12.78 5.96
CA LYS A 139 -21.82 13.90 6.60
C LYS A 139 -21.95 13.76 8.13
N SER A 140 -20.82 13.69 8.84
CA SER A 140 -20.76 13.58 10.30
C SER A 140 -20.43 14.93 10.95
N GLU A 141 -19.50 15.68 10.37
CA GLU A 141 -19.07 17.00 10.84
C GLU A 141 -18.89 17.95 9.65
N GLU A 142 -18.35 19.16 9.86
CA GLU A 142 -18.24 20.18 8.82
C GLU A 142 -17.48 19.68 7.58
N LYS A 143 -16.36 18.97 7.80
CA LYS A 143 -15.45 18.47 6.76
C LYS A 143 -15.45 16.95 6.62
N ASP A 144 -16.11 16.23 7.54
CA ASP A 144 -15.97 14.78 7.65
C ASP A 144 -17.21 14.03 7.18
N TYR A 145 -16.95 12.98 6.42
CA TYR A 145 -17.94 12.07 5.90
C TYR A 145 -17.58 10.64 6.28
N ILE A 146 -18.55 9.85 6.72
CA ILE A 146 -18.35 8.49 7.22
C ILE A 146 -19.21 7.53 6.41
N LEU A 147 -18.61 6.43 6.00
CA LEU A 147 -19.29 5.28 5.42
C LEU A 147 -19.14 4.09 6.37
N LEU A 148 -20.26 3.49 6.73
CA LEU A 148 -20.31 2.28 7.54
C LEU A 148 -20.47 1.06 6.63
N LYS A 149 -19.83 -0.04 7.01
CA LYS A 149 -19.99 -1.32 6.33
C LYS A 149 -21.42 -1.80 6.49
N ASP A 150 -22.05 -2.11 5.35
CA ASP A 150 -23.32 -2.81 5.36
C ASP A 150 -23.08 -4.30 5.62
N HIS A 151 -23.57 -4.80 6.74
CA HIS A 151 -23.46 -6.21 7.11
C HIS A 151 -24.59 -7.08 6.50
N SER A 152 -25.55 -6.47 5.80
CA SER A 152 -26.70 -7.17 5.22
C SER A 152 -26.41 -7.77 3.83
N THR A 153 -25.40 -7.26 3.13
CA THR A 153 -25.00 -7.70 1.79
C THR A 153 -23.85 -8.72 1.86
N LYS A 154 -24.13 -9.96 1.44
CA LYS A 154 -23.09 -10.98 1.19
C LYS A 154 -22.46 -10.73 -0.19
N GLU A 155 -21.61 -9.72 -0.30
CA GLU A 155 -20.82 -9.55 -1.52
C GLU A 155 -19.74 -10.64 -1.64
N ILE A 156 -19.50 -11.09 -2.86
CA ILE A 156 -18.39 -12.00 -3.17
C ILE A 156 -17.11 -11.20 -2.95
N LEU A 157 -16.35 -11.58 -1.92
CA LEU A 157 -15.15 -10.89 -1.48
C LEU A 157 -14.03 -11.09 -2.52
N ASN A 158 -13.68 -10.04 -3.25
CA ASN A 158 -12.55 -10.07 -4.16
C ASN A 158 -11.29 -9.54 -3.47
N THR A 159 -10.36 -10.45 -3.13
CA THR A 159 -9.07 -10.12 -2.50
C THR A 159 -7.96 -9.78 -3.50
N GLY A 160 -8.31 -9.78 -4.79
CA GLY A 160 -7.38 -9.67 -5.91
C GLY A 160 -6.63 -10.96 -6.23
N GLU A 161 -5.93 -10.94 -7.36
CA GLU A 161 -5.10 -12.04 -7.84
C GLU A 161 -3.68 -11.91 -7.30
N ASN A 162 -3.21 -12.89 -6.55
CA ASN A 162 -1.83 -12.88 -6.04
C ASN A 162 -0.84 -13.03 -7.20
N SER A 163 0.09 -12.10 -7.31
CA SER A 163 1.24 -12.27 -8.20
C SER A 163 2.17 -13.34 -7.63
N GLU A 164 2.42 -14.39 -8.39
CA GLU A 164 3.39 -15.41 -8.02
C GLU A 164 4.82 -14.83 -7.98
N LEU A 165 5.60 -15.25 -7.00
CA LEU A 165 7.02 -14.93 -6.95
C LEU A 165 7.78 -15.96 -7.79
N THR A 166 8.67 -15.50 -8.66
CA THR A 166 9.57 -16.40 -9.37
C THR A 166 10.64 -16.97 -8.43
N THR A 167 11.20 -18.12 -8.78
CA THR A 167 12.31 -18.75 -8.04
C THR A 167 13.49 -17.79 -7.88
N GLU A 168 13.83 -17.05 -8.94
CA GLU A 168 14.90 -16.05 -8.94
C GLU A 168 14.60 -14.97 -7.90
N ARG A 169 13.36 -14.46 -7.88
CA ARG A 169 12.96 -13.41 -6.95
C ARG A 169 12.97 -13.88 -5.50
N VAL A 170 12.54 -15.11 -5.23
CA VAL A 170 12.66 -15.73 -3.89
C VAL A 170 14.14 -15.81 -3.49
N GLY A 171 15.02 -16.22 -4.41
CA GLY A 171 16.46 -16.22 -4.20
C GLY A 171 17.04 -14.84 -3.84
N GLU A 172 16.57 -13.78 -4.49
CA GLU A 172 16.95 -12.41 -4.16
C GLU A 172 16.47 -11.98 -2.77
N LEU A 173 15.22 -12.26 -2.42
CA LEU A 173 14.67 -11.96 -1.08
C LEU A 173 15.44 -12.68 0.02
N ARG A 174 15.84 -13.94 -0.21
CA ARG A 174 16.70 -14.70 0.70
C ARG A 174 18.05 -14.02 0.93
N LYS A 175 18.69 -13.55 -0.14
CA LYS A 175 19.96 -12.80 -0.05
C LYS A 175 19.77 -11.51 0.74
N GLN A 176 18.67 -10.78 0.54
CA GLN A 176 18.36 -9.56 1.30
C GLN A 176 18.16 -9.84 2.80
N ILE A 177 17.40 -10.87 3.16
CA ILE A 177 17.22 -11.28 4.58
C ILE A 177 18.57 -11.63 5.22
N ASN A 178 19.41 -12.39 4.51
CA ASN A 178 20.73 -12.74 5.01
C ASN A 178 21.65 -11.50 5.16
N PHE A 179 21.58 -10.55 4.23
CA PHE A 179 22.30 -9.28 4.35
C PHE A 179 21.90 -8.54 5.63
N LEU A 180 20.60 -8.34 5.87
CA LEU A 180 20.08 -7.69 7.08
C LEU A 180 20.57 -8.37 8.36
N ALA A 181 20.53 -9.71 8.40
CA ALA A 181 21.02 -10.46 9.56
C ALA A 181 22.53 -10.28 9.78
N ARG A 182 23.33 -10.23 8.71
CA ARG A 182 24.79 -10.01 8.82
C ARG A 182 25.11 -8.58 9.22
N SER A 183 24.36 -7.59 8.74
CA SER A 183 24.51 -6.19 9.13
C SER A 183 24.20 -5.99 10.62
N LEU A 184 23.12 -6.61 11.12
CA LEU A 184 22.81 -6.58 12.56
C LEU A 184 23.88 -7.28 13.39
N TRP A 185 24.44 -8.38 12.89
CA TRP A 185 25.56 -9.06 13.55
C TRP A 185 26.79 -8.14 13.63
N ALA A 186 27.12 -7.42 12.56
CA ALA A 186 28.25 -6.47 12.58
C ALA A 186 28.07 -5.41 13.69
N ILE A 187 26.88 -4.82 13.79
CA ILE A 187 26.53 -3.86 14.87
C ILE A 187 26.70 -4.51 16.25
N GLN A 188 26.17 -5.73 16.43
CA GLN A 188 26.29 -6.48 17.67
C GLN A 188 27.76 -6.74 18.06
N THR A 189 28.60 -7.09 17.08
CA THR A 189 30.03 -7.33 17.31
C THR A 189 30.76 -6.04 17.70
N GLU A 190 30.43 -4.92 17.06
CA GLU A 190 31.00 -3.61 17.43
C GLU A 190 30.63 -3.23 18.88
N ILE A 191 29.39 -3.47 19.30
CA ILE A 191 28.95 -3.26 20.69
C ILE A 191 29.73 -4.17 21.65
N GLU A 192 29.91 -5.45 21.32
CA GLU A 192 30.72 -6.36 22.15
C GLU A 192 32.17 -5.90 22.27
N MET A 193 32.76 -5.40 21.19
CA MET A 193 34.14 -4.93 21.20
C MET A 193 34.29 -3.61 21.97
N GLY A 194 33.29 -2.73 21.92
CA GLY A 194 33.31 -1.44 22.61
C GLY A 194 32.94 -1.52 24.09
N TYR A 195 32.00 -2.39 24.46
CA TYR A 195 31.38 -2.43 25.79
C TYR A 195 31.48 -3.79 26.49
N GLY A 196 32.12 -4.77 25.86
CA GLY A 196 32.12 -6.16 26.32
C GLY A 196 30.79 -6.86 26.02
N LYS A 197 30.72 -8.13 26.40
CA LYS A 197 29.48 -8.91 26.29
C LYS A 197 28.46 -8.42 27.31
N THR A 198 27.30 -8.00 26.81
CA THR A 198 26.18 -7.45 27.58
C THR A 198 24.87 -8.18 27.26
N GLU A 199 23.86 -8.05 28.11
CA GLU A 199 22.50 -8.58 27.84
C GLU A 199 21.95 -8.08 26.50
N TYR A 200 22.21 -6.81 26.17
CA TYR A 200 21.80 -6.23 24.89
C TYR A 200 22.50 -6.88 23.69
N SER A 201 23.82 -7.11 23.79
CA SER A 201 24.55 -7.81 22.72
C SER A 201 24.05 -9.25 22.50
N GLU A 202 23.60 -9.92 23.56
CA GLU A 202 22.96 -11.25 23.47
C GLU A 202 21.57 -11.18 22.84
N GLU A 203 20.78 -10.15 23.16
CA GLU A 203 19.49 -9.88 22.52
C GLU A 203 19.64 -9.68 21.01
N LEU A 204 20.59 -8.85 20.59
CA LEU A 204 20.91 -8.64 19.17
C LEU A 204 21.32 -9.97 18.51
N GLN A 205 22.14 -10.78 19.17
CA GLN A 205 22.54 -12.07 18.64
C GLN A 205 21.35 -13.04 18.49
N LYS A 206 20.40 -13.06 19.43
CA LYS A 206 19.16 -13.84 19.33
C LYS A 206 18.33 -13.35 18.13
N LEU A 207 18.17 -12.05 17.95
CA LEU A 207 17.45 -11.46 16.83
C LEU A 207 18.12 -11.80 15.47
N VAL A 208 19.44 -11.75 15.40
CA VAL A 208 20.20 -12.20 14.21
C VAL A 208 19.83 -13.63 13.82
N ARG A 209 19.76 -14.55 14.80
CA ARG A 209 19.37 -15.95 14.54
C ARG A 209 17.92 -16.05 14.05
N GLN A 210 17.02 -15.26 14.61
CA GLN A 210 15.62 -15.19 14.15
C GLN A 210 15.53 -14.69 12.70
N ILE A 211 16.21 -13.60 12.36
CA ILE A 211 16.24 -13.06 10.99
C ILE A 211 16.81 -14.10 10.01
N LYS A 212 17.94 -14.74 10.33
CA LYS A 212 18.53 -15.79 9.48
C LYS A 212 17.57 -16.95 9.23
N ASN A 213 16.76 -17.32 10.23
CA ASN A 213 15.78 -18.39 10.06
C ASN A 213 14.73 -18.07 8.98
N HIS A 214 14.42 -16.78 8.77
CA HIS A 214 13.50 -16.37 7.71
C HIS A 214 14.03 -16.63 6.29
N THR A 215 15.34 -16.81 6.10
CA THR A 215 15.93 -17.22 4.82
C THR A 215 15.45 -18.60 4.35
N TRP A 216 15.17 -19.51 5.29
CA TRP A 216 14.63 -20.84 4.98
C TRP A 216 13.10 -20.81 4.95
N LYS A 217 12.47 -20.13 5.91
CA LYS A 217 11.00 -20.03 5.97
C LYS A 217 10.37 -19.45 4.70
N ILE A 218 11.03 -18.50 4.03
CA ILE A 218 10.49 -17.94 2.78
C ILE A 218 10.51 -18.96 1.63
N GLU A 219 11.54 -19.82 1.61
CA GLU A 219 11.65 -20.90 0.63
C GLU A 219 10.59 -21.97 0.90
N ASP A 220 10.43 -22.39 2.16
CA ASP A 220 9.39 -23.34 2.58
C ASP A 220 7.97 -22.81 2.29
N PHE A 221 7.72 -21.52 2.55
CA PHE A 221 6.45 -20.86 2.23
C PHE A 221 6.19 -20.88 0.72
N TRP A 222 7.17 -20.52 -0.09
CA TRP A 222 7.02 -20.53 -1.54
C TRP A 222 6.74 -21.94 -2.10
N TYR A 223 7.49 -22.95 -1.65
CA TYR A 223 7.29 -24.34 -2.06
C TYR A 223 5.94 -24.94 -1.64
N SER A 224 5.37 -24.47 -0.52
CA SER A 224 4.06 -24.94 -0.06
C SER A 224 2.92 -24.24 -0.81
N SER A 225 3.03 -22.93 -1.05
CA SER A 225 2.04 -22.18 -1.84
C SER A 225 1.94 -22.66 -3.29
N GLY A 226 3.06 -23.06 -3.91
CA GLY A 226 3.06 -23.59 -5.29
C GLY A 226 2.40 -24.97 -5.45
N ARG A 227 2.20 -25.74 -4.35
CA ARG A 227 1.50 -27.03 -4.40
C ARG A 227 -0.01 -26.91 -4.18
N GLU A 228 -0.47 -25.79 -3.63
CA GLU A 228 -1.89 -25.51 -3.45
C GLU A 228 -2.53 -24.98 -4.75
N SER A 229 -1.77 -24.37 -5.65
CA SER A 229 -2.24 -23.92 -6.97
C SER A 229 -2.36 -25.05 -8.02
N GLU A 230 -1.86 -26.26 -7.73
CA GLU A 230 -1.97 -27.45 -8.58
C GLU A 230 -3.11 -28.41 -8.16
N ARG A 231 -3.95 -28.04 -7.19
CA ARG A 231 -5.12 -28.81 -6.71
C ARG A 231 -6.44 -28.10 -6.98
#